data_AF-A0A2S7XHM3-F1
#
_entry.id   AF-A0A2S7XHM3-F1
#
_cell.length_a   1.000
_cell.length_b   1.000
_cell.length_c   1.000
_cell.angle_alpha   90.00
_cell.angle_beta   90.00
_cell.angle_gamma   90.00
#
_symmetry.space_group_name_H-M   'P 1'
#
loop_
_entity.id
_entity.type
_entity.pdbx_description
1 polymer ?
#
loop_
_entity_poly.entity_id
_entity_poly.type
_entity_poly.pdbx_seq_one_letter_code
_entity_poly.pdbx_strand_id
1 'polypeptide(L)'
;MNELIIYIIVSIFALLLTKYIARLVSSKIDSTLWILAYIVFNIFIGAQHYSICFNKELIHDYGFIHIQVTDSMSIAALIFMILQSCIWPKRINKLA
;
A
#
# COMPACT_ATOMS: atom_id res chain seq x y z
N MET A 1 7.87 -4.45 22.81
CA MET A 1 7.70 -3.32 21.87
C MET A 1 6.25 -3.35 21.41
N ASN A 2 5.51 -2.22 21.45
CA ASN A 2 4.08 -2.20 21.13
C ASN A 2 3.85 -2.63 19.66
N GLU A 3 2.89 -3.52 19.40
CA GLU A 3 2.61 -4.06 18.06
C GLU A 3 2.29 -2.95 17.05
N LEU A 4 1.62 -1.88 17.49
CA LEU A 4 1.35 -0.68 16.68
C LEU A 4 2.65 0.00 16.21
N ILE A 5 3.67 0.07 17.08
CA ILE A 5 4.96 0.68 16.76
C ILE A 5 5.72 -0.18 15.74
N ILE A 6 5.71 -1.51 15.92
CA ILE A 6 6.28 -2.44 14.94
C ILE A 6 5.63 -2.24 13.57
N TYR A 7 4.31 -2.18 13.55
CA TYR A 7 3.53 -1.96 12.33
C TYR A 7 3.87 -0.63 11.63
N ILE A 8 3.94 0.47 12.38
CA ILE A 8 4.32 1.79 11.84
C ILE A 8 5.71 1.74 11.21
N ILE A 9 6.70 1.13 11.88
CA ILE A 9 8.07 1.03 11.38
C ILE A 9 8.12 0.23 10.07
N VAL A 10 7.46 -0.92 10.03
CA VAL A 10 7.41 -1.78 8.83
C VAL A 10 6.71 -1.05 7.67
N SER A 11 5.64 -0.32 7.96
CA SER A 11 4.86 0.43 6.94
C SER A 11 5.67 1.60 6.36
N ILE A 12 6.42 2.33 7.19
CA ILE A 12 7.35 3.38 6.73
C ILE A 12 8.44 2.78 5.85
N PHE A 13 9.01 1.64 6.23
CA PHE A 13 10.02 0.95 5.43
C PHE A 13 9.44 0.53 4.06
N ALA A 14 8.23 -0.02 4.04
CA ALA A 14 7.53 -0.40 2.81
C ALA A 14 7.27 0.80 1.88
N LEU A 15 6.87 1.96 2.43
CA LEU A 15 6.71 3.21 1.68
C LEU A 15 8.04 3.65 1.03
N LEU A 16 9.14 3.64 1.78
CA LEU A 16 10.46 4.02 1.29
C LEU A 16 10.94 3.09 0.17
N LEU A 17 10.76 1.79 0.35
CA LEU A 17 11.11 0.78 -0.66
C LEU A 17 10.28 0.97 -1.94
N THR A 18 8.98 1.24 -1.80
CA THR A 18 8.10 1.53 -2.94
C THR A 18 8.56 2.75 -3.72
N LYS A 19 8.88 3.84 -3.01
CA LYS A 19 9.42 5.06 -3.63
C LYS A 19 10.74 4.80 -4.37
N TYR A 20 11.60 3.95 -3.80
CA TYR A 20 12.85 3.56 -4.43
C TYR A 20 12.62 2.76 -5.73
N ILE A 21 11.76 1.74 -5.69
CA ILE A 21 11.41 0.94 -6.89
C ILE A 21 10.78 1.84 -7.97
N ALA A 22 9.86 2.74 -7.60
CA ALA A 22 9.26 3.70 -8.54
C ALA A 22 10.33 4.58 -9.22
N ARG A 23 11.38 4.97 -8.48
CA ARG A 23 12.51 5.71 -9.04
C ARG A 23 13.30 4.88 -10.05
N LEU A 24 13.55 3.59 -9.77
CA LEU A 24 14.24 2.68 -10.69
C LEU A 24 13.45 2.48 -12.00
N VAL A 25 12.12 2.33 -11.90
CA VAL A 25 11.22 2.32 -13.08
C VAL A 25 11.38 3.60 -13.91
N SER A 26 11.52 4.76 -13.24
CA SER A 26 11.70 6.05 -13.92
C SER A 26 13.10 6.25 -14.53
N SER A 27 14.13 5.54 -14.06
CA SER A 27 15.52 5.75 -14.51
C SER A 27 15.93 4.91 -15.72
N LYS A 28 15.00 4.18 -16.36
CA LYS A 28 15.25 3.32 -17.54
C LYS A 28 16.20 2.14 -17.29
N ILE A 29 16.45 1.77 -16.03
CA ILE A 29 17.07 0.47 -15.70
C ILE A 29 15.99 -0.57 -16.00
N ASP A 30 16.31 -1.56 -16.83
CA ASP A 30 15.46 -2.67 -17.31
C ASP A 30 13.98 -2.61 -16.86
N SER A 31 13.24 -1.66 -17.45
CA SER A 31 12.05 -1.09 -16.82
C SER A 31 10.93 -2.10 -16.62
N THR A 32 10.86 -3.15 -17.45
CA THR A 32 9.85 -4.19 -17.38
C THR A 32 9.95 -4.99 -16.08
N LEU A 33 11.17 -5.39 -15.69
CA LEU A 33 11.39 -6.16 -14.46
C LEU A 33 11.06 -5.31 -13.23
N TRP A 34 11.44 -4.04 -13.24
CA TRP A 34 11.13 -3.13 -12.13
C TRP A 34 9.65 -2.73 -12.06
N ILE A 35 8.95 -2.62 -13.20
CA ILE A 35 7.49 -2.42 -13.25
C ILE A 35 6.77 -3.64 -12.65
N LEU A 36 7.19 -4.86 -13.03
CA LEU A 36 6.61 -6.08 -12.48
C LEU A 36 6.86 -6.18 -10.97
N ALA A 37 8.09 -5.94 -10.53
CA ALA A 37 8.43 -5.92 -9.11
C ALA A 37 7.64 -4.85 -8.34
N TYR A 38 7.47 -3.66 -8.92
CA TYR A 38 6.65 -2.59 -8.36
C TYR A 38 5.19 -3.04 -8.19
N ILE A 39 4.57 -3.60 -9.23
CA ILE A 39 3.16 -4.04 -9.20
C ILE A 39 2.97 -5.13 -8.15
N VAL A 40 3.77 -6.20 -8.18
CA VAL A 40 3.64 -7.34 -7.25
C VAL A 40 3.83 -6.88 -5.80
N PHE A 41 4.84 -6.06 -5.53
CA PHE A 41 5.13 -5.55 -4.19
C PHE A 41 3.99 -4.67 -3.65
N ASN A 42 3.45 -3.76 -4.48
CA ASN A 42 2.35 -2.90 -4.08
C ASN A 42 1.04 -3.67 -3.87
N ILE A 43 0.75 -4.70 -4.67
CA ILE A 43 -0.42 -5.56 -4.46
C ILE A 43 -0.32 -6.27 -3.11
N PHE A 44 0.85 -6.81 -2.77
CA PHE A 44 1.06 -7.49 -1.48
C PHE A 44 0.87 -6.54 -0.29
N ILE A 45 1.47 -5.35 -0.34
CA ILE A 45 1.27 -4.30 0.68
C ILE A 45 -0.21 -3.94 0.80
N GLY A 46 -0.87 -3.69 -0.33
CA GLY A 46 -2.30 -3.34 -0.36
C GLY A 46 -3.17 -4.43 0.25
N ALA A 47 -2.94 -5.69 -0.06
CA ALA A 47 -3.67 -6.83 0.50
C ALA A 47 -3.47 -6.96 2.01
N GLN A 48 -2.24 -6.76 2.50
CA GLN A 48 -1.95 -6.79 3.94
C GLN A 48 -2.67 -5.66 4.69
N HIS A 49 -2.63 -4.43 4.17
CA HIS A 49 -3.29 -3.29 4.79
C HIS A 49 -4.82 -3.40 4.73
N TYR A 50 -5.35 -3.86 3.59
CA TYR A 50 -6.77 -4.15 3.43
C TYR A 50 -7.25 -5.18 4.46
N SER A 51 -6.50 -6.27 4.63
CA SER A 51 -6.81 -7.30 5.62
C SER A 51 -6.85 -6.79 7.06
N ILE A 52 -6.05 -5.77 7.39
CA ILE A 52 -6.01 -5.12 8.71
C ILE A 52 -7.20 -4.16 8.84
N CYS A 53 -7.38 -3.25 7.87
CA CYS A 53 -8.46 -2.26 7.85
C CYS A 53 -9.86 -2.87 7.93
N PHE A 54 -10.07 -4.01 7.27
CA PHE A 54 -11.36 -4.67 7.15
C PHE A 54 -11.43 -5.97 7.96
N ASN A 55 -10.53 -6.13 8.93
CA ASN A 55 -10.54 -7.14 9.98
C ASN A 55 -10.89 -8.57 9.48
N LYS A 56 -10.12 -9.09 8.50
CA LYS A 56 -10.09 -10.45 7.90
C LYS A 56 -11.37 -11.25 7.60
N GLU A 57 -12.53 -10.91 8.13
CA GLU A 57 -13.79 -11.53 7.77
C GLU A 57 -14.35 -10.75 6.58
N LEU A 58 -14.05 -11.26 5.38
CA LEU A 58 -14.84 -10.98 4.17
C LEU A 58 -16.27 -11.52 4.37
N ILE A 59 -17.02 -10.95 5.32
CA ILE A 59 -18.47 -11.07 5.34
C ILE A 59 -18.96 -9.99 4.38
N HIS A 60 -19.19 -10.42 3.14
CA HIS A 60 -19.99 -9.64 2.21
C HIS A 60 -21.35 -9.37 2.85
N ASP A 61 -21.67 -8.11 3.06
CA ASP A 61 -23.03 -7.63 2.84
C ASP A 61 -22.99 -6.21 2.26
N TYR A 62 -23.30 -6.11 0.98
CA TYR A 62 -23.46 -4.85 0.27
C TYR A 62 -24.80 -4.24 0.67
N GLY A 63 -24.79 -3.13 1.42
CA GLY A 63 -26.02 -2.41 1.72
C GLY A 63 -25.86 -1.00 2.28
N PHE A 64 -25.17 -0.83 3.41
CA PHE A 64 -25.16 0.46 4.13
C PHE A 64 -23.84 0.61 4.90
N ILE A 65 -22.85 1.27 4.33
CA ILE A 65 -21.51 1.38 4.93
C ILE A 65 -21.57 2.28 6.17
N HIS A 66 -21.57 1.67 7.35
CA HIS A 66 -21.04 2.28 8.57
C HIS A 66 -19.96 1.37 9.15
N ILE A 67 -18.76 1.44 8.56
CA ILE A 67 -17.57 0.81 9.13
C ILE A 67 -16.98 1.80 10.12
N GLN A 68 -17.27 1.59 11.42
CA GLN A 68 -16.54 2.25 12.49
C GLN A 68 -15.20 1.54 12.66
N VAL A 69 -14.17 2.10 12.04
CA VAL A 69 -12.77 1.69 12.26
C VAL A 69 -12.32 2.27 13.61
N THR A 70 -12.45 1.50 14.68
CA THR A 70 -12.11 1.95 16.05
C THR A 70 -10.69 1.54 16.48
N ASP A 71 -10.01 0.66 15.74
CA ASP A 71 -8.65 0.23 16.05
C ASP A 71 -7.59 1.18 15.45
N SER A 72 -6.69 1.65 16.31
CA SER A 72 -5.49 2.40 15.99
C SER A 72 -4.63 1.79 14.86
N MET A 73 -4.51 0.46 14.78
CA MET A 73 -3.79 -0.21 13.69
C MET A 73 -4.50 -0.05 12.34
N SER A 74 -5.84 -0.15 12.35
CA SER A 74 -6.65 -0.04 11.14
C SER A 74 -6.68 1.41 10.62
N ILE A 75 -6.72 2.41 11.51
CA ILE A 75 -6.57 3.82 11.12
C ILE A 75 -5.18 4.07 10.51
N ALA A 76 -4.12 3.57 11.16
CA ALA A 76 -2.77 3.69 10.61
C ALA A 76 -2.65 3.02 9.23
N ALA A 77 -3.25 1.83 9.06
CA ALA A 77 -3.25 1.11 7.80
C ALA A 77 -3.96 1.88 6.68
N LEU A 78 -5.10 2.51 6.97
CA LEU A 78 -5.81 3.35 6.02
C LEU A 78 -4.96 4.55 5.58
N ILE A 79 -4.32 5.24 6.53
CA ILE A 79 -3.42 6.36 6.23
C ILE A 79 -2.28 5.91 5.31
N PHE A 80 -1.66 4.75 5.61
CA PHE A 80 -0.57 4.22 4.80
C PHE A 80 -1.03 3.82 3.39
N MET A 81 -2.23 3.25 3.21
CA MET A 81 -2.79 2.98 1.89
C MET A 81 -2.97 4.25 1.05
N ILE A 82 -3.48 5.33 1.65
CA ILE A 82 -3.62 6.63 0.97
C ILE A 82 -2.24 7.15 0.56
N LEU A 83 -1.28 7.19 1.47
CA LEU A 83 0.08 7.65 1.18
C LEU A 83 0.75 6.82 0.07
N GLN A 84 0.56 5.50 0.08
CA GLN A 84 1.08 4.59 -0.93
C GLN A 84 0.49 4.88 -2.32
N SER A 85 -0.83 5.13 -2.40
CA SER A 85 -1.50 5.45 -3.67
C SER A 85 -0.97 6.72 -4.34
N CYS A 86 -0.43 7.67 -3.55
CA CYS A 86 0.20 8.88 -4.05
C CYS A 86 1.61 8.66 -4.63
N ILE A 87 2.23 7.49 -4.43
CA ILE A 87 3.59 7.14 -4.89
C ILE A 87 3.52 6.50 -6.29
N TRP A 88 2.69 7.06 -7.18
CA TRP A 88 2.57 6.56 -8.55
C TRP A 88 3.73 7.07 -9.43
N PRO A 89 4.35 6.21 -10.26
CA PRO A 89 5.31 6.66 -11.24
C PRO A 89 4.61 7.53 -12.30
N LYS A 90 4.90 8.85 -12.30
CA LYS A 90 4.40 9.86 -13.27
C LYS A 90 4.64 9.52 -14.75
N ARG A 91 5.35 8.43 -15.07
CA ARG A 91 5.75 8.06 -16.44
C ARG A 91 4.66 7.35 -17.24
N ILE A 92 3.65 6.73 -16.61
CA ILE A 92 2.54 6.09 -17.34
C ILE A 92 1.67 7.15 -18.04
N ASN A 93 1.52 8.34 -17.45
CA ASN A 93 0.77 9.46 -18.06
C ASN A 93 1.47 10.11 -19.27
N LYS A 94 2.66 9.67 -19.67
CA LYS A 94 3.30 10.10 -20.93
C LYS A 94 3.13 9.07 -22.06
N LEU A 95 2.51 7.93 -21.78
CA LEU A 95 2.23 6.85 -22.72
C LEU A 95 0.71 6.66 -22.97
N ALA A 96 -0.13 7.48 -22.33
CA ALA A 96 -1.56 7.62 -22.60
C ALA A 96 -1.81 9.03 -23.14
#